data_AF-A0A176JZ98-F1
#
_entry.id   AF-A0A176JZ98-F1
#
_cell.length_a   1.000
_cell.length_b   1.000
_cell.length_c   1.000
_cell.angle_alpha   90.00
_cell.angle_beta   90.00
_cell.angle_gamma   90.00
#
_symmetry.space_group_name_H-M   'P 1'
#
loop_
_entity.id
_entity.type
_entity.pdbx_description
1 polymer ?
#
loop_
_entity_poly.entity_id
_entity_poly.type
_entity_poly.pdbx_seq_one_letter_code
_entity_poly.pdbx_strand_id
1 'polypeptide(L)'
;MVASTTFQIAGKVLKNRFAAAPFKTGLGQIDGSVSEEQIKFFGRIADGGVALILGEPIAVSADGREHPRQMMLNEDNFNEFREFVHSIKSRGVLFGAHLNHAGRAANPKVIGKAPIAPSAIPCPTTRATPDELSVREIERILNDYEKTVLLCKKAEVDFIELQMGHGYLVHQFYSERLNKRQDEYGGSLENRLRFARRLLEAVKSQAKDIPIIVRLSASEFIEGSITPKALKPLIALLEDENVAALHLGFGNACDSPAWYYQHMALPESPKIDAAKEIRKLTRLPLILVGKMVEEEKIESLLSEGVVDLVAMARPLVADPALPGKILHNKEPKIRCGACLQGCLLNVKAGSPIGCIINPKTDIFEEPQKAKLMKRVIVVGGGPAGMTAALTLVERGHDVTLVEESDKLGGQFNYAHLTPGKDRMALPLDSLKYAVEKKVKVLKNKRADISFIKEVKPDFVILATGAESIIPKIDGLNSVKWITGNEALERDISGKRILVIGGGLIGMEAAEKLLEQGNQVDVVELKDKVADGMEPITEKLMWKRLQGKEISIYTNTAVRAFDPDGVTVEDLKSGERKDLGKYDLTVIAVGTTPRCPLNNELQALDIPFGVVGDARELNQIIGAVRSAFNAVVSI
;
A
#
# COMPACT_ATOMS: atom_id res chain seq x y z
N MET A 1 5.97 26.23 -10.37
CA MET A 1 5.87 24.78 -10.60
C MET A 1 4.87 24.52 -11.71
N VAL A 2 5.20 23.68 -12.68
CA VAL A 2 4.27 23.21 -13.72
C VAL A 2 3.07 22.54 -13.07
N ALA A 3 3.28 21.83 -11.96
CA ALA A 3 2.22 21.18 -11.20
C ALA A 3 1.06 22.11 -10.77
N SER A 4 1.32 23.41 -10.57
CA SER A 4 0.29 24.39 -10.17
C SER A 4 -0.44 25.04 -11.34
N THR A 5 -0.02 24.76 -12.57
CA THR A 5 -0.67 25.33 -13.77
C THR A 5 -1.98 24.61 -14.07
N THR A 6 -2.96 25.36 -14.60
CA THR A 6 -4.19 24.78 -15.12
C THR A 6 -3.91 23.89 -16.33
N PHE A 7 -4.76 22.91 -16.57
CA PHE A 7 -4.74 22.07 -17.77
C PHE A 7 -6.14 21.81 -18.29
N GLN A 8 -6.27 21.38 -19.54
CA GLN A 8 -7.56 21.09 -20.15
C GLN A 8 -7.56 19.70 -20.77
N ILE A 9 -8.60 18.91 -20.49
CA ILE A 9 -8.88 17.63 -21.16
C ILE A 9 -10.25 17.75 -21.79
N ALA A 10 -10.30 17.74 -23.14
CA ALA A 10 -11.54 17.80 -23.92
C ALA A 10 -12.55 18.85 -23.41
N GLY A 11 -12.11 20.10 -23.26
CA GLY A 11 -12.96 21.20 -22.80
C GLY A 11 -13.01 21.39 -21.28
N LYS A 12 -12.79 20.35 -20.48
CA LYS A 12 -12.85 20.40 -19.01
C LYS A 12 -11.57 20.98 -18.42
N VAL A 13 -11.68 22.04 -17.62
CA VAL A 13 -10.53 22.74 -17.02
C VAL A 13 -10.18 22.14 -15.65
N LEU A 14 -8.94 21.66 -15.54
CA LEU A 14 -8.33 21.18 -14.31
C LEU A 14 -7.55 22.32 -13.66
N LYS A 15 -7.83 22.59 -12.39
CA LYS A 15 -7.22 23.71 -11.63
C LYS A 15 -5.72 23.54 -11.36
N ASN A 16 -5.18 22.33 -11.51
CA ASN A 16 -3.77 21.98 -11.36
C ASN A 16 -3.49 20.63 -12.05
N ARG A 17 -2.26 20.10 -11.96
CA ARG A 17 -1.83 18.85 -12.62
C ARG A 17 -1.99 17.59 -11.76
N PHE A 18 -2.69 17.65 -10.62
CA PHE A 18 -2.87 16.52 -9.72
C PHE A 18 -4.23 15.85 -9.87
N ALA A 19 -4.22 14.53 -9.98
CA ALA A 19 -5.42 13.69 -9.94
C ALA A 19 -5.35 12.65 -8.82
N ALA A 20 -6.51 12.18 -8.35
CA ALA A 20 -6.61 10.92 -7.63
C ALA A 20 -6.81 9.79 -8.64
N ALA A 21 -5.98 8.76 -8.56
CA ALA A 21 -6.15 7.54 -9.35
C ALA A 21 -7.23 6.64 -8.73
N PRO A 22 -7.80 5.68 -9.48
CA PRO A 22 -8.68 4.67 -8.90
C PRO A 22 -7.92 3.76 -7.94
N PHE A 23 -8.42 3.61 -6.72
CA PHE A 23 -7.99 2.62 -5.75
C PHE A 23 -9.17 2.15 -4.88
N LYS A 24 -9.15 0.88 -4.50
CA LYS A 24 -10.23 0.22 -3.74
C LYS A 24 -10.11 0.58 -2.27
N THR A 25 -11.19 1.04 -1.65
CA THR A 25 -11.15 1.47 -0.24
C THR A 25 -11.66 0.40 0.71
N GLY A 26 -12.51 -0.53 0.25
CA GLY A 26 -13.19 -1.45 1.17
C GLY A 26 -14.23 -0.77 2.06
N LEU A 27 -14.60 0.49 1.79
CA LEU A 27 -15.58 1.25 2.57
C LEU A 27 -17.01 1.12 2.01
N GLY A 28 -17.19 0.66 0.76
CA GLY A 28 -18.50 0.52 0.15
C GLY A 28 -19.39 -0.54 0.78
N GLN A 29 -20.67 -0.50 0.42
CA GLN A 29 -21.64 -1.48 0.88
C GLN A 29 -21.51 -2.80 0.10
N ILE A 30 -21.98 -3.89 0.71
CA ILE A 30 -21.87 -5.23 0.11
C ILE A 30 -22.71 -5.36 -1.17
N ASP A 31 -23.87 -4.68 -1.19
CA ASP A 31 -24.77 -4.57 -2.35
C ASP A 31 -24.21 -3.70 -3.50
N GLY A 32 -23.09 -3.02 -3.25
CA GLY A 32 -22.42 -2.14 -4.21
C GLY A 32 -22.85 -0.68 -4.16
N SER A 33 -23.78 -0.29 -3.28
CA SER A 33 -24.14 1.10 -3.03
C SER A 33 -23.02 1.87 -2.34
N VAL A 34 -23.06 3.21 -2.47
CA VAL A 34 -22.06 4.10 -1.85
C VAL A 34 -22.37 4.27 -0.36
N SER A 35 -21.34 4.18 0.49
CA SER A 35 -21.47 4.44 1.93
C SER A 35 -21.15 5.89 2.31
N GLU A 36 -21.59 6.30 3.50
CA GLU A 36 -21.25 7.61 4.07
C GLU A 36 -19.73 7.73 4.29
N GLU A 37 -19.06 6.64 4.67
CA GLU A 37 -17.61 6.57 4.82
C GLU A 37 -16.88 6.82 3.50
N GLN A 38 -17.40 6.31 2.37
CA GLN A 38 -16.85 6.63 1.05
C GLN A 38 -16.99 8.11 0.71
N ILE A 39 -18.15 8.71 0.98
CA ILE A 39 -18.37 10.15 0.79
C ILE A 39 -17.35 10.96 1.61
N LYS A 40 -17.18 10.64 2.90
CA LYS A 40 -16.21 11.32 3.79
C LYS A 40 -14.77 11.12 3.32
N PHE A 41 -14.41 9.91 2.91
CA PHE A 41 -13.08 9.57 2.41
C PHE A 41 -12.70 10.37 1.17
N PHE A 42 -13.55 10.36 0.13
CA PHE A 42 -13.29 11.12 -1.09
C PHE A 42 -13.48 12.63 -0.90
N GLY A 43 -14.33 13.06 0.04
CA GLY A 43 -14.44 14.46 0.46
C GLY A 43 -13.10 15.01 0.98
N ARG A 44 -12.40 14.27 1.85
CA ARG A 44 -11.05 14.63 2.33
C ARG A 44 -10.04 14.74 1.20
N ILE A 45 -10.14 13.89 0.18
CA ILE A 45 -9.27 13.95 -1.00
C ILE A 45 -9.60 15.17 -1.86
N ALA A 46 -10.89 15.46 -2.07
CA ALA A 46 -11.33 16.62 -2.83
C ALA A 46 -10.87 17.93 -2.19
N ASP A 47 -10.97 18.04 -0.86
CA ASP A 47 -10.45 19.18 -0.08
C ASP A 47 -8.92 19.25 -0.10
N GLY A 48 -8.26 18.12 -0.36
CA GLY A 48 -6.81 17.97 -0.33
C GLY A 48 -6.05 18.56 -1.51
N GLY A 49 -6.76 19.14 -2.49
CA GLY A 49 -6.16 19.95 -3.55
C GLY A 49 -5.97 19.24 -4.90
N VAL A 50 -6.52 18.04 -5.11
CA VAL A 50 -6.58 17.44 -6.46
C VAL A 50 -7.53 18.24 -7.37
N ALA A 51 -7.27 18.21 -8.68
CA ALA A 51 -8.16 18.79 -9.69
C ALA A 51 -9.19 17.79 -10.24
N LEU A 52 -8.86 16.49 -10.22
CA LEU A 52 -9.68 15.40 -10.74
C LEU A 52 -9.63 14.21 -9.78
N ILE A 53 -10.78 13.60 -9.50
CA ILE A 53 -10.89 12.30 -8.85
C ILE A 53 -11.40 11.28 -9.87
N LEU A 54 -10.56 10.30 -10.19
CA LEU A 54 -10.97 9.07 -10.86
C LEU A 54 -11.35 8.10 -9.75
N GLY A 55 -12.66 7.88 -9.57
CA GLY A 55 -13.24 7.21 -8.41
C GLY A 55 -12.83 5.74 -8.23
N GLU A 56 -13.42 5.06 -7.24
CA GLU A 56 -13.20 3.62 -7.08
C GLU A 56 -13.64 2.83 -8.32
N PRO A 57 -13.06 1.65 -8.58
CA PRO A 57 -13.54 0.79 -9.64
C PRO A 57 -14.99 0.37 -9.45
N ILE A 58 -15.85 0.83 -10.36
CA ILE A 58 -17.25 0.43 -10.48
C ILE A 58 -17.28 -0.84 -11.30
N ALA A 59 -17.71 -1.94 -10.70
CA ALA A 59 -17.96 -3.17 -11.43
C ALA A 59 -19.24 -2.99 -12.26
N VAL A 60 -19.12 -3.12 -13.58
CA VAL A 60 -20.28 -2.99 -14.49
C VAL A 60 -21.22 -4.19 -14.42
N SER A 61 -20.74 -5.33 -13.91
CA SER A 61 -21.52 -6.53 -13.70
C SER A 61 -21.09 -7.25 -12.42
N ALA A 62 -22.03 -7.98 -11.82
CA ALA A 62 -21.79 -8.74 -10.59
C ALA A 62 -20.69 -9.80 -10.74
N ASP A 63 -20.54 -10.39 -11.92
CA ASP A 63 -19.50 -11.38 -12.22
C ASP A 63 -18.13 -10.77 -12.61
N GLY A 64 -18.07 -9.44 -12.70
CA GLY A 64 -16.83 -8.69 -12.87
C GLY A 64 -16.21 -8.20 -11.56
N ARG A 65 -16.76 -8.56 -10.37
CA ARG A 65 -16.31 -8.03 -9.07
C ARG A 65 -15.00 -8.64 -8.57
N GLU A 66 -14.20 -7.79 -7.92
CA GLU A 66 -12.87 -8.09 -7.40
C GLU A 66 -12.84 -8.21 -5.87
N HIS A 67 -13.74 -7.50 -5.18
CA HIS A 67 -13.87 -7.56 -3.72
C HIS A 67 -15.34 -7.34 -3.32
N PRO A 68 -15.76 -7.82 -2.13
CA PRO A 68 -17.19 -7.89 -1.76
C PRO A 68 -17.85 -6.55 -1.49
N ARG A 69 -17.07 -5.47 -1.36
CA ARG A 69 -17.54 -4.10 -1.10
C ARG A 69 -17.29 -3.17 -2.30
N GLN A 70 -17.05 -3.77 -3.47
CA GLN A 70 -16.80 -3.01 -4.69
C GLN A 70 -18.10 -2.35 -5.14
N MET A 71 -18.01 -1.06 -5.49
CA MET A 71 -19.12 -0.29 -6.01
C MET A 71 -19.69 -0.93 -7.28
N MET A 72 -21.00 -0.92 -7.40
CA MET A 72 -21.74 -1.20 -8.63
C MET A 72 -22.75 -0.08 -8.82
N LEU A 73 -23.14 0.21 -10.05
CA LEU A 73 -24.10 1.25 -10.34
C LEU A 73 -25.29 0.66 -11.10
N ASN A 74 -26.47 0.76 -10.50
CA ASN A 74 -27.74 0.35 -11.07
C ASN A 74 -28.82 1.39 -10.70
N GLU A 75 -30.06 1.20 -11.15
CA GLU A 75 -31.15 2.14 -10.86
C GLU A 75 -31.51 2.17 -9.36
N ASP A 76 -31.31 1.07 -8.63
CA ASP A 76 -31.68 0.97 -7.20
C ASP A 76 -30.76 1.82 -6.31
N ASN A 77 -29.47 1.95 -6.67
CA ASN A 77 -28.47 2.70 -5.91
C ASN A 77 -28.01 4.02 -6.58
N PHE A 78 -28.75 4.45 -7.60
CA PHE A 78 -28.43 5.64 -8.38
C PHE A 78 -28.38 6.92 -7.53
N ASN A 79 -29.27 7.04 -6.53
CA ASN A 79 -29.37 8.24 -5.72
C ASN A 79 -28.12 8.45 -4.85
N GLU A 80 -27.63 7.38 -4.22
CA GLU A 80 -26.42 7.34 -3.42
C GLU A 80 -25.19 7.67 -4.28
N PHE A 81 -25.12 7.13 -5.49
CA PHE A 81 -24.06 7.46 -6.43
C PHE A 81 -24.11 8.93 -6.88
N ARG A 82 -25.31 9.46 -7.18
CA ARG A 82 -25.48 10.87 -7.54
C ARG A 82 -25.08 11.79 -6.40
N GLU A 83 -25.46 11.47 -5.16
CA GLU A 83 -25.05 12.21 -3.97
C GLU A 83 -23.53 12.20 -3.81
N PHE A 84 -22.91 11.03 -3.97
CA PHE A 84 -21.45 10.89 -3.94
C PHE A 84 -20.75 11.78 -4.97
N VAL A 85 -21.20 11.74 -6.23
CA VAL A 85 -20.66 12.59 -7.31
C VAL A 85 -20.84 14.08 -6.97
N HIS A 86 -22.03 14.48 -6.52
CA HIS A 86 -22.32 15.87 -6.15
C HIS A 86 -21.47 16.34 -4.95
N SER A 87 -21.23 15.48 -3.97
CA SER A 87 -20.41 15.77 -2.79
C SER A 87 -18.95 16.10 -3.14
N ILE A 88 -18.43 15.52 -4.23
CA ILE A 88 -17.10 15.81 -4.76
C ILE A 88 -17.14 17.09 -5.59
N LYS A 89 -18.09 17.18 -6.53
CA LYS A 89 -18.15 18.30 -7.49
C LYS A 89 -18.44 19.64 -6.83
N SER A 90 -19.26 19.66 -5.77
CA SER A 90 -19.54 20.86 -4.97
C SER A 90 -18.28 21.47 -4.33
N ARG A 91 -17.18 20.72 -4.23
CA ARG A 91 -15.87 21.17 -3.74
C ARG A 91 -14.95 21.70 -4.86
N GLY A 92 -15.48 21.88 -6.07
CA GLY A 92 -14.73 22.37 -7.22
C GLY A 92 -13.66 21.37 -7.70
N VAL A 93 -13.99 20.08 -7.68
CA VAL A 93 -13.15 18.98 -8.16
C VAL A 93 -13.92 18.19 -9.20
N LEU A 94 -13.30 17.91 -10.35
CA LEU A 94 -13.93 17.11 -11.39
C LEU A 94 -13.98 15.64 -10.96
N PHE A 95 -15.03 14.92 -11.38
CA PHE A 95 -15.19 13.51 -11.07
C PHE A 95 -15.27 12.64 -12.33
N GLY A 96 -14.48 11.57 -12.36
CA GLY A 96 -14.53 10.54 -13.39
C GLY A 96 -14.95 9.18 -12.83
N ALA A 97 -15.95 8.55 -13.44
CA ALA A 97 -16.40 7.21 -13.09
C ALA A 97 -15.46 6.15 -13.71
N HIS A 98 -14.75 5.38 -12.86
CA HIS A 98 -13.85 4.32 -13.31
C HIS A 98 -14.61 3.00 -13.50
N LEU A 99 -14.92 2.65 -14.75
CA LEU A 99 -15.67 1.45 -15.09
C LEU A 99 -14.72 0.26 -15.34
N ASN A 100 -15.02 -0.86 -14.69
CA ASN A 100 -14.20 -2.07 -14.76
C ASN A 100 -15.05 -3.35 -14.87
N HIS A 101 -14.49 -4.34 -15.55
CA HIS A 101 -14.89 -5.74 -15.45
C HIS A 101 -13.63 -6.59 -15.25
N ALA A 102 -13.54 -7.32 -14.13
CA ALA A 102 -12.28 -7.96 -13.75
C ALA A 102 -11.88 -9.15 -14.65
N GLY A 103 -12.84 -9.77 -15.32
CA GLY A 103 -12.59 -10.93 -16.19
C GLY A 103 -11.93 -12.07 -15.39
N ARG A 104 -10.84 -12.64 -15.90
CA ARG A 104 -10.06 -13.67 -15.17
C ARG A 104 -9.55 -13.25 -13.78
N ALA A 105 -9.46 -11.95 -13.51
CA ALA A 105 -9.01 -11.40 -12.22
C ALA A 105 -10.15 -11.23 -11.22
N ALA A 106 -11.41 -11.53 -11.60
CA ALA A 106 -12.54 -11.52 -10.69
C ALA A 106 -12.31 -12.48 -9.52
N ASN A 107 -12.85 -12.12 -8.35
CA ASN A 107 -12.66 -12.92 -7.15
C ASN A 107 -13.74 -14.01 -7.07
N PRO A 108 -13.39 -15.31 -7.26
CA PRO A 108 -14.37 -16.40 -7.29
C PRO A 108 -15.20 -16.49 -6.00
N LYS A 109 -14.63 -16.09 -4.86
CA LYS A 109 -15.35 -16.08 -3.57
C LYS A 109 -16.42 -14.98 -3.49
N VAL A 110 -16.26 -13.91 -4.27
CA VAL A 110 -17.20 -12.78 -4.31
C VAL A 110 -18.29 -13.02 -5.34
N ILE A 111 -17.93 -13.54 -6.51
CA ILE A 111 -18.87 -13.77 -7.61
C ILE A 111 -19.62 -15.11 -7.49
N GLY A 112 -19.17 -16.02 -6.62
CA GLY A 112 -19.82 -17.31 -6.34
C GLY A 112 -19.70 -18.35 -7.44
N LYS A 113 -18.89 -18.09 -8.48
CA LYS A 113 -18.68 -18.96 -9.65
C LYS A 113 -17.25 -18.81 -10.18
N ALA A 114 -16.90 -19.60 -11.19
CA ALA A 114 -15.66 -19.39 -11.93
C ALA A 114 -15.66 -17.98 -12.57
N PRO A 115 -14.52 -17.28 -12.57
CA PRO A 115 -14.38 -16.03 -13.34
C PRO A 115 -14.65 -16.28 -14.82
N ILE A 116 -14.89 -15.23 -15.59
CA ILE A 116 -15.14 -15.31 -17.04
C ILE A 116 -14.06 -14.54 -17.80
N ALA A 117 -13.60 -15.07 -18.93
CA ALA A 117 -12.51 -14.48 -19.71
C ALA A 117 -12.61 -14.85 -21.20
N PRO A 118 -11.79 -14.25 -22.08
CA PRO A 118 -11.73 -14.65 -23.48
C PRO A 118 -11.28 -16.09 -23.70
N SER A 119 -10.50 -16.65 -22.77
CA SER A 119 -10.01 -18.03 -22.82
C SER A 119 -9.75 -18.56 -21.40
N ALA A 120 -9.76 -19.89 -21.24
CA ALA A 120 -9.59 -20.59 -19.97
C ALA A 120 -8.14 -20.59 -19.44
N ILE A 121 -7.55 -19.39 -19.26
CA ILE A 121 -6.18 -19.21 -18.77
C ILE A 121 -6.23 -18.78 -17.29
N PRO A 122 -5.64 -19.56 -16.37
CA PRO A 122 -5.76 -19.30 -14.94
C PRO A 122 -5.07 -17.99 -14.53
N CYS A 123 -5.61 -17.35 -13.50
CA CYS A 123 -4.98 -16.22 -12.83
C CYS A 123 -4.09 -16.73 -11.68
N PRO A 124 -2.75 -16.58 -11.74
CA PRO A 124 -1.86 -17.12 -10.70
C PRO A 124 -2.15 -16.58 -9.29
N THR A 125 -2.70 -15.37 -9.20
CA THR A 125 -3.02 -14.72 -7.92
C THR A 125 -4.28 -15.28 -7.27
N THR A 126 -5.35 -15.53 -8.04
CA THR A 126 -6.60 -16.10 -7.49
C THR A 126 -6.61 -17.63 -7.52
N ARG A 127 -5.72 -18.24 -8.31
CA ARG A 127 -5.64 -19.67 -8.63
C ARG A 127 -6.90 -20.24 -9.30
N ALA A 128 -7.81 -19.37 -9.73
CA ALA A 128 -9.01 -19.76 -10.44
C ALA A 128 -8.74 -19.85 -11.95
N THR A 129 -9.29 -20.89 -12.57
CA THR A 129 -9.41 -20.99 -14.03
C THR A 129 -10.73 -20.36 -14.43
N PRO A 130 -10.74 -19.39 -15.37
CA PRO A 130 -11.97 -18.79 -15.84
C PRO A 130 -12.67 -19.68 -16.86
N ASP A 131 -13.99 -19.54 -16.96
CA ASP A 131 -14.77 -20.03 -18.09
C ASP A 131 -14.57 -19.12 -19.31
N GLU A 132 -14.57 -19.71 -20.50
CA GLU A 132 -14.48 -18.98 -21.76
C GLU A 132 -15.83 -18.33 -22.11
N LEU A 133 -15.80 -17.02 -22.37
CA LEU A 133 -16.98 -16.25 -22.74
C LEU A 133 -17.58 -16.71 -24.07
N SER A 134 -18.89 -16.86 -24.13
CA SER A 134 -19.65 -16.91 -25.38
C SER A 134 -19.82 -15.51 -25.98
N VAL A 135 -20.09 -15.42 -27.28
CA VAL A 135 -20.41 -14.14 -27.95
C VAL A 135 -21.64 -13.48 -27.30
N ARG A 136 -22.64 -14.27 -26.87
CA ARG A 136 -23.83 -13.73 -26.16
C ARG A 136 -23.47 -13.07 -24.84
N GLU A 137 -22.52 -13.62 -24.09
CA GLU A 137 -22.05 -13.02 -22.84
C GLU A 137 -21.21 -11.77 -23.10
N ILE A 138 -20.45 -11.74 -24.20
CA ILE A 138 -19.77 -10.51 -24.66
C ILE A 138 -20.79 -9.40 -24.91
N GLU A 139 -21.88 -9.68 -25.65
CA GLU A 139 -22.97 -8.71 -25.87
C GLU A 139 -23.60 -8.23 -24.56
N ARG A 140 -23.88 -9.16 -23.64
CA ARG A 140 -24.44 -8.82 -22.33
C ARG A 140 -23.54 -7.84 -21.59
N ILE A 141 -22.23 -8.10 -21.54
CA ILE A 141 -21.27 -7.23 -20.84
C ILE A 141 -21.21 -5.85 -21.49
N LEU A 142 -21.22 -5.76 -22.82
CA LEU A 142 -21.26 -4.47 -23.54
C LEU A 142 -22.52 -3.68 -23.17
N ASN A 143 -23.69 -4.32 -23.14
CA ASN A 143 -24.95 -3.71 -22.69
C ASN A 143 -24.91 -3.29 -21.20
N ASP A 144 -24.22 -4.05 -20.34
CA ASP A 144 -24.03 -3.67 -18.93
C ASP A 144 -23.15 -2.41 -18.79
N TYR A 145 -22.15 -2.23 -19.65
CA TYR A 145 -21.41 -0.97 -19.78
C TYR A 145 -22.33 0.18 -20.23
N GLU A 146 -23.16 0.00 -21.26
CA GLU A 146 -24.09 1.04 -21.74
C GLU A 146 -25.02 1.53 -20.64
N LYS A 147 -25.66 0.61 -19.91
CA LYS A 147 -26.54 0.93 -18.78
C LYS A 147 -25.81 1.72 -17.70
N THR A 148 -24.62 1.26 -17.33
CA THR A 148 -23.79 1.93 -16.31
C THR A 148 -23.42 3.35 -16.73
N VAL A 149 -23.05 3.54 -18.00
CA VAL A 149 -22.70 4.85 -18.55
C VAL A 149 -23.90 5.79 -18.63
N LEU A 150 -25.08 5.28 -18.98
CA LEU A 150 -26.31 6.06 -18.96
C LEU A 150 -26.59 6.60 -17.54
N LEU A 151 -26.42 5.79 -16.51
CA LEU A 151 -26.53 6.21 -15.11
C LEU A 151 -25.46 7.24 -14.73
N CYS A 152 -24.21 7.04 -15.16
CA CYS A 152 -23.15 8.02 -14.96
C CYS A 152 -23.50 9.37 -15.60
N LYS A 153 -24.09 9.38 -16.80
CA LYS A 153 -24.56 10.60 -17.46
C LYS A 153 -25.67 11.28 -16.66
N LYS A 154 -26.66 10.52 -16.17
CA LYS A 154 -27.73 11.05 -15.30
C LYS A 154 -27.18 11.63 -13.98
N ALA A 155 -26.07 11.08 -13.47
CA ALA A 155 -25.38 11.57 -12.28
C ALA A 155 -24.40 12.73 -12.58
N GLU A 156 -24.33 13.20 -13.82
CA GLU A 156 -23.53 14.35 -14.26
C GLU A 156 -22.02 14.19 -13.99
N VAL A 157 -21.47 12.99 -14.19
CA VAL A 157 -20.02 12.79 -14.11
C VAL A 157 -19.28 13.61 -15.17
N ASP A 158 -18.05 14.04 -14.89
CA ASP A 158 -17.26 14.84 -15.84
C ASP A 158 -16.46 14.00 -16.84
N PHE A 159 -16.13 12.77 -16.46
CA PHE A 159 -15.40 11.81 -17.29
C PHE A 159 -15.94 10.38 -17.10
N ILE A 160 -15.80 9.56 -18.14
CA ILE A 160 -15.83 8.10 -18.02
C ILE A 160 -14.40 7.60 -18.17
N GLU A 161 -13.89 6.86 -17.19
CA GLU A 161 -12.62 6.16 -17.32
C GLU A 161 -12.86 4.67 -17.58
N LEU A 162 -12.35 4.15 -18.70
CA LEU A 162 -12.45 2.73 -19.04
C LEU A 162 -11.18 1.99 -18.67
N GLN A 163 -11.32 0.96 -17.83
CA GLN A 163 -10.22 0.08 -17.45
C GLN A 163 -9.87 -0.87 -18.60
N MET A 164 -8.86 -0.49 -19.39
CA MET A 164 -8.36 -1.28 -20.52
C MET A 164 -6.99 -1.92 -20.27
N GLY A 165 -6.41 -1.78 -19.08
CA GLY A 165 -5.11 -2.34 -18.70
C GLY A 165 -5.18 -3.34 -17.55
N HIS A 166 -4.04 -3.56 -16.90
CA HIS A 166 -3.87 -4.25 -15.62
C HIS A 166 -4.36 -5.70 -15.55
N GLY A 167 -4.50 -6.38 -16.69
CA GLY A 167 -4.93 -7.77 -16.69
C GLY A 167 -6.44 -7.96 -16.61
N TYR A 168 -7.24 -6.90 -16.73
CA TYR A 168 -8.71 -6.94 -16.69
C TYR A 168 -9.35 -7.28 -18.03
N LEU A 169 -10.68 -7.36 -18.10
CA LEU A 169 -11.37 -8.05 -19.20
C LEU A 169 -10.98 -7.51 -20.59
N VAL A 170 -11.03 -6.19 -20.80
CA VAL A 170 -10.68 -5.59 -22.10
C VAL A 170 -9.24 -5.92 -22.48
N HIS A 171 -8.32 -5.82 -21.51
CA HIS A 171 -6.93 -6.21 -21.65
C HIS A 171 -6.76 -7.68 -22.05
N GLN A 172 -7.54 -8.57 -21.44
CA GLN A 172 -7.48 -9.99 -21.74
C GLN A 172 -7.82 -10.26 -23.21
N PHE A 173 -8.74 -9.50 -23.83
CA PHE A 173 -9.10 -9.68 -25.24
C PHE A 173 -7.97 -9.29 -26.19
N TYR A 174 -7.33 -8.13 -26.00
CA TYR A 174 -6.31 -7.71 -26.95
C TYR A 174 -4.93 -8.33 -26.69
N SER A 175 -4.73 -8.97 -25.52
CA SER A 175 -3.49 -9.69 -25.18
C SER A 175 -3.41 -11.04 -25.88
N GLU A 176 -2.41 -11.23 -26.74
CA GLU A 176 -2.16 -12.50 -27.43
C GLU A 176 -1.89 -13.66 -26.47
N ARG A 177 -1.30 -13.36 -25.31
CA ARG A 177 -1.01 -14.35 -24.27
C ARG A 177 -2.30 -14.87 -23.63
N LEU A 178 -3.35 -14.05 -23.56
CA LEU A 178 -4.57 -14.33 -22.79
C LEU A 178 -5.80 -14.63 -23.64
N ASN A 179 -5.76 -14.30 -24.92
CA ASN A 179 -6.84 -14.58 -25.87
C ASN A 179 -6.38 -15.61 -26.90
N LYS A 180 -6.93 -16.81 -26.79
CA LYS A 180 -6.71 -17.99 -27.64
C LYS A 180 -7.95 -18.37 -28.45
N ARG A 181 -8.92 -17.47 -28.54
CA ARG A 181 -10.16 -17.69 -29.29
C ARG A 181 -9.88 -17.84 -30.79
N GLN A 182 -10.75 -18.59 -31.44
CA GLN A 182 -10.72 -18.82 -32.89
C GLN A 182 -11.93 -18.18 -33.61
N ASP A 183 -12.77 -17.44 -32.88
CA ASP A 183 -13.90 -16.70 -33.43
C ASP A 183 -13.51 -15.25 -33.79
N GLU A 184 -14.50 -14.41 -34.07
CA GLU A 184 -14.31 -13.01 -34.45
C GLU A 184 -13.67 -12.12 -33.35
N TYR A 185 -13.49 -12.63 -32.12
CA TYR A 185 -12.84 -11.93 -31.02
C TYR A 185 -11.41 -12.40 -30.76
N GLY A 186 -10.88 -13.36 -31.53
CA GLY A 186 -9.50 -13.85 -31.37
C GLY A 186 -8.73 -14.09 -32.67
N GLY A 187 -7.51 -14.62 -32.53
CA GLY A 187 -6.57 -14.79 -33.63
C GLY A 187 -5.94 -13.46 -34.07
N SER A 188 -6.46 -12.86 -35.13
CA SER A 188 -5.89 -11.65 -35.72
C SER A 188 -5.88 -10.47 -34.74
N LEU A 189 -4.98 -9.51 -34.95
CA LEU A 189 -4.93 -8.29 -34.14
C LEU A 189 -6.25 -7.50 -34.23
N GLU A 190 -6.87 -7.45 -35.41
CA GLU A 190 -8.16 -6.80 -35.62
C GLU A 190 -9.25 -7.42 -34.74
N ASN A 191 -9.37 -8.75 -34.76
CA ASN A 191 -10.34 -9.50 -33.96
C ASN A 191 -10.08 -9.32 -32.45
N ARG A 192 -8.81 -9.37 -32.04
CA ARG A 192 -8.41 -9.12 -30.64
C ARG A 192 -8.75 -7.71 -30.16
N LEU A 193 -8.71 -6.71 -31.06
CA LEU A 193 -9.13 -5.33 -30.76
C LEU A 193 -10.65 -5.10 -30.89
N ARG A 194 -11.41 -6.05 -31.45
CA ARG A 194 -12.85 -5.93 -31.69
C ARG A 194 -13.63 -5.60 -30.41
N PHE A 195 -13.32 -6.28 -29.31
CA PHE A 195 -13.98 -6.01 -28.03
C PHE A 195 -13.75 -4.57 -27.54
N ALA A 196 -12.52 -4.05 -27.67
CA ALA A 196 -12.20 -2.68 -27.27
C ALA A 196 -12.93 -1.65 -28.15
N ARG A 197 -12.97 -1.87 -29.47
CA ARG A 197 -13.72 -1.01 -30.41
C ARG A 197 -15.21 -0.98 -30.07
N ARG A 198 -15.83 -2.15 -29.94
CA ARG A 198 -17.26 -2.26 -29.63
C ARG A 198 -17.62 -1.67 -28.26
N LEU A 199 -16.74 -1.79 -27.27
CA LEU A 199 -16.90 -1.11 -25.99
C LEU A 199 -16.89 0.40 -26.14
N LEU A 200 -15.96 0.97 -26.93
CA LEU A 200 -15.91 2.41 -27.18
C LEU A 200 -17.18 2.89 -27.90
N GLU A 201 -17.65 2.16 -28.91
CA GLU A 201 -18.90 2.44 -29.62
C GLU A 201 -20.10 2.45 -28.67
N ALA A 202 -20.23 1.40 -27.85
CA ALA A 202 -21.28 1.24 -26.85
C ALA A 202 -21.30 2.40 -25.84
N VAL A 203 -20.15 2.72 -25.24
CA VAL A 203 -20.01 3.79 -24.26
C VAL A 203 -20.33 5.15 -24.88
N LYS A 204 -19.77 5.46 -26.06
CA LYS A 204 -20.01 6.74 -26.74
C LYS A 204 -21.45 6.94 -27.17
N SER A 205 -22.17 5.86 -27.50
CA SER A 205 -23.59 5.96 -27.87
C SER A 205 -24.41 6.62 -26.75
N GLN A 206 -24.06 6.37 -25.49
CA GLN A 206 -24.71 6.91 -24.29
C GLN A 206 -24.03 8.20 -23.79
N ALA A 207 -22.72 8.34 -24.00
CA ALA A 207 -21.88 9.39 -23.43
C ALA A 207 -21.26 10.34 -24.47
N LYS A 208 -22.00 10.71 -25.54
CA LYS A 208 -21.49 11.62 -26.59
C LYS A 208 -20.84 12.91 -26.06
N ASP A 209 -21.34 13.43 -24.95
CA ASP A 209 -20.91 14.70 -24.36
C ASP A 209 -19.94 14.55 -23.18
N ILE A 210 -19.60 13.31 -22.80
CA ILE A 210 -18.71 13.03 -21.66
C ILE A 210 -17.38 12.50 -22.19
N PRO A 211 -16.26 13.21 -21.97
CA PRO A 211 -14.96 12.75 -22.44
C PRO A 211 -14.55 11.42 -21.81
N ILE A 212 -13.96 10.55 -22.63
CA ILE A 212 -13.50 9.21 -22.21
C ILE A 212 -12.00 9.26 -21.92
N ILE A 213 -11.61 8.76 -20.75
CA ILE A 213 -10.22 8.47 -20.38
C ILE A 213 -10.03 6.96 -20.47
N VAL A 214 -8.89 6.50 -20.99
CA VAL A 214 -8.58 5.07 -21.04
C VAL A 214 -7.40 4.75 -20.14
N ARG A 215 -7.60 3.82 -19.20
CA ARG A 215 -6.54 3.37 -18.29
C ARG A 215 -5.83 2.14 -18.84
N LEU A 216 -4.51 2.22 -19.00
CA LEU A 216 -3.66 1.18 -19.59
C LEU A 216 -2.52 0.76 -18.66
N SER A 217 -2.02 -0.46 -18.88
CA SER A 217 -0.68 -0.85 -18.41
C SER A 217 0.34 -0.46 -19.47
N ALA A 218 1.12 0.61 -19.23
CA ALA A 218 2.18 1.02 -20.17
C ALA A 218 3.19 -0.11 -20.43
N SER A 219 3.47 -0.92 -19.39
CA SER A 219 4.13 -2.22 -19.53
C SER A 219 3.65 -3.17 -18.44
N GLU A 220 3.58 -4.46 -18.76
CA GLU A 220 3.28 -5.50 -17.78
C GLU A 220 4.52 -6.08 -17.08
N PHE A 221 5.72 -5.79 -17.61
CA PHE A 221 7.01 -6.34 -17.13
C PHE A 221 7.03 -7.87 -17.03
N ILE A 222 6.44 -8.50 -18.04
CA ILE A 222 6.40 -9.96 -18.22
C ILE A 222 6.85 -10.23 -19.65
N GLU A 223 7.73 -11.22 -19.80
CA GLU A 223 8.20 -11.68 -21.10
C GLU A 223 7.03 -12.15 -21.98
N GLY A 224 7.03 -11.76 -23.26
CA GLY A 224 5.96 -12.08 -24.20
C GLY A 224 4.61 -11.42 -23.90
N SER A 225 4.56 -10.46 -22.98
CA SER A 225 3.34 -9.72 -22.60
C SER A 225 3.37 -8.28 -23.13
N ILE A 226 2.46 -7.42 -22.65
CA ILE A 226 2.36 -6.04 -23.17
C ILE A 226 3.62 -5.23 -22.87
N THR A 227 4.13 -4.62 -23.93
CA THR A 227 5.17 -3.58 -23.93
C THR A 227 4.61 -2.27 -24.48
N PRO A 228 5.26 -1.12 -24.24
CA PRO A 228 4.83 0.15 -24.83
C PRO A 228 4.65 0.07 -26.35
N LYS A 229 5.59 -0.56 -27.05
CA LYS A 229 5.54 -0.75 -28.51
C LYS A 229 4.34 -1.58 -28.96
N ALA A 230 3.98 -2.63 -28.20
CA ALA A 230 2.84 -3.48 -28.50
C ALA A 230 1.50 -2.76 -28.37
N LEU A 231 1.45 -1.63 -27.64
CA LEU A 231 0.24 -0.82 -27.51
C LEU A 231 -0.04 0.11 -28.69
N LYS A 232 0.90 0.27 -29.63
CA LYS A 232 0.72 1.18 -30.77
C LYS A 232 -0.61 0.98 -31.54
N PRO A 233 -1.04 -0.24 -31.88
CA PRO A 233 -2.32 -0.44 -32.58
C PRO A 233 -3.53 -0.09 -31.72
N LEU A 234 -3.48 -0.38 -30.42
CA LEU A 234 -4.54 0.03 -29.50
C LEU A 234 -4.59 1.55 -29.38
N ILE A 235 -3.45 2.22 -29.20
CA ILE A 235 -3.37 3.69 -29.13
C ILE A 235 -3.95 4.33 -30.38
N ALA A 236 -3.63 3.83 -31.58
CA ALA A 236 -4.21 4.32 -32.83
C ALA A 236 -5.74 4.17 -32.83
N LEU A 237 -6.28 3.03 -32.40
CA LEU A 237 -7.72 2.86 -32.22
C LEU A 237 -8.30 3.89 -31.24
N LEU A 238 -7.62 4.18 -30.11
CA LEU A 238 -8.10 5.15 -29.13
C LEU A 238 -8.11 6.59 -29.69
N GLU A 239 -7.12 6.94 -30.53
CA GLU A 239 -7.06 8.23 -31.21
C GLU A 239 -8.16 8.37 -32.27
N ASP A 240 -8.38 7.35 -33.11
CA ASP A 240 -9.47 7.30 -34.10
C ASP A 240 -10.84 7.44 -33.40
N GLU A 241 -10.95 6.84 -32.22
CA GLU A 241 -12.12 6.92 -31.36
C GLU A 241 -12.11 8.18 -30.46
N ASN A 242 -11.33 9.23 -30.74
CA ASN A 242 -11.38 10.51 -30.03
C ASN A 242 -11.33 10.38 -28.48
N VAL A 243 -10.58 9.41 -27.96
CA VAL A 243 -10.33 9.30 -26.51
C VAL A 243 -9.64 10.57 -26.02
N ALA A 244 -10.04 11.06 -24.85
CA ALA A 244 -9.63 12.37 -24.36
C ALA A 244 -8.27 12.36 -23.64
N ALA A 245 -7.90 11.24 -23.01
CA ALA A 245 -6.61 11.07 -22.33
C ALA A 245 -6.29 9.58 -22.10
N LEU A 246 -5.01 9.29 -21.89
CA LEU A 246 -4.54 7.98 -21.43
C LEU A 246 -4.05 8.07 -19.98
N HIS A 247 -4.58 7.20 -19.12
CA HIS A 247 -4.10 7.02 -17.75
C HIS A 247 -3.18 5.80 -17.67
N LEU A 248 -1.89 6.04 -17.44
CA LEU A 248 -0.85 5.03 -17.45
C LEU A 248 -0.57 4.53 -16.04
N GLY A 249 -0.76 3.23 -15.85
CA GLY A 249 -0.15 2.47 -14.77
C GLY A 249 0.72 1.34 -15.33
N PHE A 250 1.01 0.34 -14.50
CA PHE A 250 1.99 -0.70 -14.80
C PHE A 250 1.57 -2.06 -14.27
N GLY A 251 2.19 -3.13 -14.76
CA GLY A 251 1.93 -4.49 -14.33
C GLY A 251 0.49 -4.94 -14.57
N ASN A 252 0.16 -6.12 -14.06
CA ASN A 252 -1.19 -6.63 -14.04
C ASN A 252 -1.53 -7.32 -12.70
N ALA A 253 -2.82 -7.47 -12.40
CA ALA A 253 -3.27 -7.99 -11.11
C ALA A 253 -2.98 -9.48 -10.88
N CYS A 254 -2.76 -10.26 -11.95
CA CYS A 254 -2.65 -11.72 -11.89
C CYS A 254 -1.20 -12.23 -11.88
N ASP A 255 -0.37 -11.76 -12.80
CA ASP A 255 0.96 -12.26 -13.11
C ASP A 255 2.07 -11.37 -12.51
N SER A 256 1.90 -10.04 -12.52
CA SER A 256 2.89 -9.07 -12.03
C SER A 256 2.34 -8.15 -10.93
N PRO A 257 1.74 -8.69 -9.85
CA PRO A 257 1.08 -7.89 -8.82
C PRO A 257 2.02 -6.90 -8.13
N ALA A 258 3.31 -7.22 -8.00
CA ALA A 258 4.29 -6.26 -7.48
C ALA A 258 4.32 -4.96 -8.30
N TRP A 259 4.30 -5.07 -9.64
CA TRP A 259 4.29 -3.92 -10.55
C TRP A 259 2.94 -3.22 -10.58
N TYR A 260 1.83 -3.97 -10.52
CA TYR A 260 0.49 -3.39 -10.43
C TYR A 260 0.28 -2.56 -9.17
N TYR A 261 0.63 -3.12 -8.00
CA TYR A 261 0.54 -2.42 -6.73
C TYR A 261 1.76 -1.53 -6.45
N GLN A 262 2.72 -1.44 -7.38
CA GLN A 262 3.87 -0.54 -7.29
C GLN A 262 4.57 -0.69 -5.94
N HIS A 263 5.01 -1.92 -5.63
CA HIS A 263 5.65 -2.31 -4.38
C HIS A 263 6.97 -1.56 -4.17
N MET A 264 7.31 -1.24 -2.92
CA MET A 264 8.48 -0.44 -2.54
C MET A 264 9.80 -0.93 -3.15
N ALA A 265 10.04 -2.25 -3.15
CA ALA A 265 11.27 -2.87 -3.66
C ALA A 265 11.48 -2.80 -5.18
N LEU A 266 10.50 -2.33 -5.95
CA LEU A 266 10.66 -2.23 -7.40
C LEU A 266 11.43 -0.99 -7.81
N PRO A 267 12.30 -1.08 -8.84
CA PRO A 267 13.03 0.06 -9.36
C PRO A 267 12.09 1.07 -10.05
N GLU A 268 12.49 2.35 -10.04
CA GLU A 268 11.70 3.42 -10.65
C GLU A 268 11.95 3.57 -12.16
N SER A 269 13.18 3.37 -12.64
CA SER A 269 13.55 3.66 -14.03
C SER A 269 12.72 2.93 -15.08
N PRO A 270 12.49 1.59 -15.00
CA PRO A 270 11.75 0.86 -16.05
C PRO A 270 10.34 1.40 -16.29
N LYS A 271 9.72 1.94 -15.23
CA LYS A 271 8.40 2.55 -15.26
C LYS A 271 8.41 3.90 -16.00
N ILE A 272 9.39 4.74 -15.68
CA ILE A 272 9.53 6.06 -16.32
C ILE A 272 9.90 5.88 -17.79
N ASP A 273 10.76 4.92 -18.11
CA ASP A 273 11.12 4.58 -19.49
C ASP A 273 9.89 4.12 -20.27
N ALA A 274 9.07 3.24 -19.70
CA ALA A 274 7.82 2.82 -20.33
C ALA A 274 6.86 4.01 -20.58
N ALA A 275 6.74 4.96 -19.66
CA ALA A 275 5.93 6.16 -19.87
C ALA A 275 6.51 7.06 -20.99
N LYS A 276 7.83 7.24 -21.05
CA LYS A 276 8.53 7.97 -22.13
C LYS A 276 8.31 7.31 -23.49
N GLU A 277 8.34 5.97 -23.56
CA GLU A 277 8.03 5.25 -24.79
C GLU A 277 6.58 5.46 -25.24
N ILE A 278 5.60 5.44 -24.32
CA ILE A 278 4.21 5.77 -24.67
C ILE A 278 4.09 7.22 -25.18
N ARG A 279 4.77 8.18 -24.55
CA ARG A 279 4.77 9.58 -25.01
C ARG A 279 5.29 9.74 -26.44
N LYS A 280 6.18 8.87 -26.92
CA LYS A 280 6.65 8.88 -28.32
C LYS A 280 5.58 8.40 -29.31
N LEU A 281 4.57 7.65 -28.84
CA LEU A 281 3.55 7.04 -29.69
C LEU A 281 2.30 7.90 -29.87
N THR A 282 2.03 8.86 -28.98
CA THR A 282 0.79 9.64 -28.99
C THR A 282 0.97 11.06 -28.47
N ARG A 283 0.07 11.95 -28.90
CA ARG A 283 -0.09 13.31 -28.37
C ARG A 283 -1.26 13.46 -27.41
N LEU A 284 -2.03 12.40 -27.17
CA LEU A 284 -3.08 12.41 -26.16
C LEU A 284 -2.50 12.82 -24.80
N PRO A 285 -3.26 13.57 -23.99
CA PRO A 285 -2.88 13.86 -22.62
C PRO A 285 -2.55 12.57 -21.85
N LEU A 286 -1.41 12.55 -21.16
CA LEU A 286 -0.98 11.43 -20.33
C LEU A 286 -1.13 11.76 -18.85
N ILE A 287 -1.86 10.91 -18.14
CA ILE A 287 -1.98 10.88 -16.69
C ILE A 287 -1.11 9.72 -16.19
N LEU A 288 -0.15 9.95 -15.30
CA LEU A 288 0.73 8.89 -14.82
C LEU A 288 0.55 8.61 -13.33
N VAL A 289 0.38 7.33 -12.97
CA VAL A 289 0.35 6.87 -11.58
C VAL A 289 1.50 5.90 -11.30
N GLY A 290 2.07 6.00 -10.10
CA GLY A 290 2.99 5.00 -9.56
C GLY A 290 4.11 5.60 -8.72
N LYS A 291 3.96 5.54 -7.39
CA LYS A 291 4.92 6.10 -6.40
C LYS A 291 5.26 7.56 -6.69
N MET A 292 4.23 8.39 -6.74
CA MET A 292 4.34 9.83 -6.96
C MET A 292 4.22 10.51 -5.59
N VAL A 293 5.34 10.58 -4.86
CA VAL A 293 5.41 11.19 -3.52
C VAL A 293 6.50 12.24 -3.41
N GLU A 294 7.52 12.18 -4.27
CA GLU A 294 8.64 13.11 -4.31
C GLU A 294 8.33 14.28 -5.26
N GLU A 295 8.34 15.50 -4.72
CA GLU A 295 8.00 16.74 -5.43
C GLU A 295 8.92 16.99 -6.63
N GLU A 296 10.24 16.81 -6.46
CA GLU A 296 11.23 16.97 -7.53
C GLU A 296 10.97 16.04 -8.72
N LYS A 297 10.66 14.77 -8.45
CA LYS A 297 10.32 13.80 -9.49
C LYS A 297 9.04 14.19 -10.24
N ILE A 298 8.02 14.61 -9.50
CA ILE A 298 6.75 15.04 -10.08
C ILE A 298 6.97 16.24 -11.01
N GLU A 299 7.70 17.24 -10.54
CA GLU A 299 7.96 18.46 -11.32
C GLU A 299 8.86 18.19 -12.53
N SER A 300 9.88 17.33 -12.42
CA SER A 300 10.71 16.90 -13.57
C SER A 300 9.84 16.24 -14.66
N LEU A 301 8.99 15.28 -14.30
CA LEU A 301 8.14 14.58 -15.29
C LEU A 301 7.16 15.51 -16.02
N LEU A 302 6.64 16.52 -15.31
CA LEU A 302 5.72 17.52 -15.88
C LEU A 302 6.46 18.54 -16.74
N SER A 303 7.59 19.09 -16.25
CA SER A 303 8.35 20.12 -16.96
C SER A 303 9.08 19.60 -18.20
N GLU A 304 9.53 18.33 -18.19
CA GLU A 304 10.10 17.66 -19.36
C GLU A 304 9.02 17.22 -20.38
N GLY A 305 7.74 17.40 -20.08
CA GLY A 305 6.63 17.00 -20.96
C GLY A 305 6.49 15.47 -21.12
N VAL A 306 7.05 14.68 -20.19
CA VAL A 306 6.87 13.22 -20.19
C VAL A 306 5.38 12.91 -19.98
N VAL A 307 4.74 13.63 -19.06
CA VAL A 307 3.32 13.48 -18.69
C VAL A 307 2.67 14.85 -18.55
N ASP A 308 1.34 14.90 -18.68
CA ASP A 308 0.57 16.14 -18.54
C ASP A 308 -0.04 16.29 -17.14
N LEU A 309 -0.34 15.16 -16.51
CA LEU A 309 -0.84 15.07 -15.14
C LEU A 309 -0.17 13.93 -14.38
N VAL A 310 -0.14 14.09 -13.07
CA VAL A 310 0.28 13.06 -12.14
C VAL A 310 -0.90 12.64 -11.27
N ALA A 311 -1.17 11.33 -11.26
CA ALA A 311 -2.19 10.75 -10.42
C ALA A 311 -1.58 10.07 -9.19
N MET A 312 -2.28 10.18 -8.06
CA MET A 312 -1.89 9.60 -6.78
C MET A 312 -2.97 8.66 -6.26
N ALA A 313 -2.56 7.54 -5.68
CA ALA A 313 -3.44 6.62 -4.95
C ALA A 313 -3.03 6.56 -3.48
N ARG A 314 -2.19 5.60 -3.11
CA ARG A 314 -1.64 5.42 -1.76
C ARG A 314 -1.00 6.68 -1.12
N PRO A 315 -0.39 7.62 -1.87
CA PRO A 315 0.01 8.91 -1.30
C PRO A 315 -1.15 9.66 -0.64
N LEU A 316 -2.34 9.66 -1.25
CA LEU A 316 -3.54 10.32 -0.73
C LEU A 316 -4.15 9.58 0.47
N VAL A 317 -3.88 8.28 0.60
CA VAL A 317 -4.24 7.48 1.79
C VAL A 317 -3.37 7.89 2.98
N ALA A 318 -2.07 8.13 2.74
CA ALA A 318 -1.14 8.61 3.76
C ALA A 318 -1.36 10.09 4.10
N ASP A 319 -1.68 10.92 3.11
CA ASP A 319 -1.88 12.36 3.26
C ASP A 319 -2.86 12.87 2.19
N PRO A 320 -4.17 12.96 2.51
CA PRO A 320 -5.16 13.43 1.56
C PRO A 320 -4.85 14.83 1.02
N ALA A 321 -4.18 15.67 1.84
CA ALA A 321 -3.81 17.04 1.50
C ALA A 321 -2.44 17.18 0.81
N LEU A 322 -1.76 16.08 0.47
CA LEU A 322 -0.43 16.13 -0.15
C LEU A 322 -0.37 17.02 -1.41
N PRO A 323 -1.32 16.94 -2.36
CA PRO A 323 -1.30 17.82 -3.53
C PRO A 323 -1.36 19.29 -3.15
N GLY A 324 -2.30 19.69 -2.30
CA GLY A 324 -2.42 21.08 -1.82
C GLY A 324 -1.18 21.54 -1.05
N LYS A 325 -0.58 20.65 -0.25
CA LYS A 325 0.67 20.94 0.45
C LYS A 325 1.86 21.14 -0.49
N ILE A 326 1.97 20.35 -1.56
CA ILE A 326 2.97 20.57 -2.62
C ILE A 326 2.73 21.94 -3.27
N LEU A 327 1.51 22.18 -3.77
CA LEU A 327 1.15 23.41 -4.49
C LEU A 327 1.43 24.69 -3.70
N HIS A 328 1.27 24.65 -2.38
CA HIS A 328 1.44 25.80 -1.49
C HIS A 328 2.71 25.73 -0.64
N ASN A 329 3.61 24.78 -0.92
CA ASN A 329 4.82 24.51 -0.13
C ASN A 329 4.57 24.46 1.39
N LYS A 330 3.51 23.76 1.80
CA LYS A 330 3.13 23.59 3.22
C LYS A 330 3.70 22.29 3.77
N GLU A 331 4.26 22.37 4.97
CA GLU A 331 4.78 21.23 5.72
C GLU A 331 3.90 20.91 6.94
N PRO A 332 3.93 19.68 7.48
CA PRO A 332 4.64 18.50 6.97
C PRO A 332 3.90 17.82 5.80
N LYS A 333 4.65 17.39 4.79
CA LYS A 333 4.19 16.50 3.71
C LYS A 333 4.42 15.03 4.10
N ILE A 334 3.35 14.27 4.29
CA ILE A 334 3.47 12.87 4.70
C ILE A 334 3.64 11.96 3.47
N ARG A 335 4.82 11.35 3.32
CA ARG A 335 5.19 10.58 2.13
C ARG A 335 4.94 9.08 2.30
N CYS A 336 4.23 8.47 1.36
CA CYS A 336 3.95 7.03 1.36
C CYS A 336 5.19 6.20 1.00
N GLY A 337 5.53 5.21 1.85
CA GLY A 337 6.63 4.27 1.62
C GLY A 337 6.31 3.10 0.68
N ALA A 338 5.05 2.95 0.24
CA ALA A 338 4.58 1.84 -0.60
C ALA A 338 4.69 0.43 0.03
N CYS A 339 4.48 0.31 1.35
CA CYS A 339 4.62 -0.93 2.13
C CYS A 339 3.52 -1.99 1.92
N LEU A 340 2.35 -1.60 1.38
CA LEU A 340 1.17 -2.45 1.15
C LEU A 340 0.47 -3.02 2.41
N GLN A 341 1.01 -2.82 3.61
CA GLN A 341 0.46 -3.33 4.86
C GLN A 341 -0.93 -2.77 5.20
N GLY A 342 -1.04 -1.44 5.35
CA GLY A 342 -2.33 -0.84 5.72
C GLY A 342 -3.33 -0.80 4.57
N CYS A 343 -2.85 -0.62 3.34
CA CYS A 343 -3.73 -0.38 2.20
C CYS A 343 -4.18 -1.68 1.53
N LEU A 344 -3.26 -2.40 0.91
CA LEU A 344 -3.61 -3.58 0.12
C LEU A 344 -3.99 -4.78 0.99
N LEU A 345 -3.20 -5.08 2.02
CA LEU A 345 -3.40 -6.26 2.85
C LEU A 345 -4.74 -6.19 3.59
N ASN A 346 -5.09 -5.05 4.18
CA ASN A 346 -6.42 -4.84 4.79
C ASN A 346 -7.56 -5.09 3.79
N VAL A 347 -7.52 -4.43 2.63
CA VAL A 347 -8.60 -4.55 1.62
C VAL A 347 -8.72 -6.00 1.13
N LYS A 348 -7.60 -6.70 0.94
CA LYS A 348 -7.59 -8.13 0.59
C LYS A 348 -8.14 -9.02 1.71
N ALA A 349 -7.95 -8.62 2.97
CA ALA A 349 -8.52 -9.29 4.14
C ALA A 349 -10.00 -8.93 4.39
N GLY A 350 -10.61 -8.06 3.56
CA GLY A 350 -11.99 -7.62 3.72
C GLY A 350 -12.18 -6.50 4.75
N SER A 351 -11.08 -5.92 5.25
CA SER A 351 -11.10 -4.75 6.13
C SER A 351 -11.00 -3.45 5.32
N PRO A 352 -11.48 -2.31 5.86
CA PRO A 352 -11.25 -1.00 5.27
C PRO A 352 -9.77 -0.69 5.03
N ILE A 353 -9.52 0.10 3.99
CA ILE A 353 -8.20 0.64 3.66
C ILE A 353 -7.62 1.40 4.85
N GLY A 354 -6.34 1.18 5.13
CA GLY A 354 -5.62 1.87 6.19
C GLY A 354 -4.24 2.37 5.74
N CYS A 355 -3.53 3.00 6.67
CA CYS A 355 -2.15 3.43 6.48
C CYS A 355 -1.33 3.15 7.73
N ILE A 356 -0.05 2.82 7.56
CA ILE A 356 0.86 2.57 8.68
C ILE A 356 1.19 3.83 9.49
N ILE A 357 0.96 5.03 8.94
CA ILE A 357 1.30 6.30 9.58
C ILE A 357 0.17 7.33 9.60
N ASN A 358 -0.94 7.07 8.89
CA ASN A 358 -2.13 7.91 8.96
C ASN A 358 -3.24 7.11 9.66
N PRO A 359 -3.46 7.32 10.97
CA PRO A 359 -4.53 6.63 11.69
C PRO A 359 -5.93 7.09 11.26
N LYS A 360 -6.05 8.26 10.63
CA LYS A 360 -7.34 8.84 10.23
C LYS A 360 -7.86 8.31 8.89
N THR A 361 -7.16 7.39 8.22
CA THR A 361 -7.56 6.89 6.89
C THR A 361 -8.97 6.33 6.88
N ASP A 362 -9.33 5.51 7.87
CA ASP A 362 -10.64 4.86 8.03
C ASP A 362 -11.38 5.33 9.28
N ILE A 363 -10.97 6.46 9.87
CA ILE A 363 -11.63 7.10 11.00
C ILE A 363 -12.09 8.49 10.56
N PHE A 364 -13.40 8.71 10.53
CA PHE A 364 -14.00 9.92 9.98
C PHE A 364 -14.48 10.92 11.03
N GLU A 365 -14.36 10.57 12.31
CA GLU A 365 -14.56 11.50 13.42
C GLU A 365 -13.27 12.25 13.70
N GLU A 366 -13.31 13.58 13.65
CA GLU A 366 -12.15 14.39 14.01
C GLU A 366 -11.95 14.40 15.53
N PRO A 367 -10.70 14.33 16.02
CA PRO A 367 -10.42 14.48 17.44
C PRO A 367 -11.00 15.81 17.96
N GLN A 368 -11.92 15.72 18.92
CA GLN A 368 -12.48 16.92 19.54
C GLN A 368 -11.38 17.70 20.27
N LYS A 369 -11.46 19.03 20.22
CA LYS A 369 -10.59 19.90 21.03
C LYS A 369 -10.87 19.66 22.51
N ALA A 370 -9.81 19.60 23.32
CA ALA A 370 -9.94 19.44 24.75
C ALA A 370 -10.59 20.68 25.36
N LYS A 371 -11.53 20.48 26.31
CA LYS A 371 -12.17 21.58 27.06
C LYS A 371 -11.17 22.34 27.95
N LEU A 372 -10.16 21.63 28.46
CA LEU A 372 -9.09 22.16 29.29
C LEU A 372 -7.75 21.65 28.76
N MET A 373 -6.80 22.57 28.61
CA MET A 373 -5.42 22.22 28.32
C MET A 373 -4.84 21.43 29.50
N LYS A 374 -4.08 20.38 29.18
CA LYS A 374 -3.33 19.55 30.14
C LYS A 374 -1.88 19.50 29.69
N ARG A 375 -0.96 19.40 30.65
CA ARG A 375 0.46 19.12 30.43
C ARG A 375 0.65 17.61 30.37
N VAL A 376 1.03 17.10 29.20
CA VAL A 376 1.15 15.67 28.92
C VAL A 376 2.58 15.30 28.58
N ILE A 377 3.10 14.27 29.24
CA ILE A 377 4.41 13.69 28.92
C ILE A 377 4.20 12.40 28.13
N VAL A 378 4.79 12.33 26.94
CA VAL A 378 4.80 11.12 26.12
C VAL A 378 6.18 10.47 26.21
N VAL A 379 6.26 9.26 26.74
CA VAL A 379 7.51 8.53 26.95
C VAL A 379 7.72 7.52 25.82
N GLY A 380 8.73 7.76 24.98
CA GLY A 380 9.07 6.94 23.83
C GLY A 380 8.77 7.62 22.50
N GLY A 381 9.79 7.80 21.67
CA GLY A 381 9.76 8.41 20.34
C GLY A 381 9.50 7.45 19.19
N GLY A 382 8.95 6.25 19.46
CA GLY A 382 8.48 5.30 18.45
C GLY A 382 7.21 5.76 17.71
N PRO A 383 6.73 5.01 16.70
CA PRO A 383 5.55 5.39 15.92
C PRO A 383 4.29 5.62 16.76
N ALA A 384 4.07 4.84 17.83
CA ALA A 384 2.98 5.04 18.77
C ALA A 384 3.09 6.39 19.51
N GLY A 385 4.25 6.68 20.11
CA GLY A 385 4.47 7.91 20.86
C GLY A 385 4.43 9.16 19.99
N MET A 386 5.02 9.09 18.79
CA MET A 386 4.93 10.17 17.80
C MET A 386 3.49 10.46 17.38
N THR A 387 2.68 9.42 17.15
CA THR A 387 1.26 9.56 16.82
C THR A 387 0.46 10.13 17.98
N ALA A 388 0.68 9.63 19.19
CA ALA A 388 0.03 10.12 20.41
C ALA A 388 0.33 11.60 20.63
N ALA A 389 1.60 12.00 20.50
CA ALA A 389 2.01 13.38 20.71
C ALA A 389 1.39 14.34 19.68
N LEU A 390 1.39 13.99 18.40
CA LEU A 390 0.74 14.79 17.35
C LEU A 390 -0.77 14.93 17.60
N THR A 391 -1.42 13.84 17.99
CA THR A 391 -2.87 13.83 18.26
C THR A 391 -3.21 14.68 19.49
N LEU A 392 -2.41 14.60 20.56
CA LEU A 392 -2.57 15.42 21.77
C LEU A 392 -2.39 16.93 21.48
N VAL A 393 -1.39 17.29 20.67
CA VAL A 393 -1.20 18.68 20.22
C VAL A 393 -2.38 19.13 19.36
N GLU A 394 -2.89 18.28 18.47
CA GLU A 394 -4.10 18.58 17.69
C GLU A 394 -5.31 18.81 18.58
N ARG A 395 -5.44 18.10 19.71
CA ARG A 395 -6.50 18.33 20.71
C ARG A 395 -6.29 19.60 21.54
N GLY A 396 -5.09 20.18 21.55
CA GLY A 396 -4.75 21.43 22.24
C GLY A 396 -4.04 21.28 23.58
N HIS A 397 -3.40 20.14 23.84
CA HIS A 397 -2.60 19.93 25.05
C HIS A 397 -1.17 20.49 24.93
N ASP A 398 -0.54 20.79 26.06
CA ASP A 398 0.90 21.08 26.14
C ASP A 398 1.66 19.76 26.24
N VAL A 399 2.37 19.38 25.18
CA VAL A 399 2.94 18.04 25.02
C VAL A 399 4.45 18.11 24.96
N THR A 400 5.10 17.34 25.83
CA THR A 400 6.53 17.05 25.73
C THR A 400 6.74 15.56 25.47
N LEU A 401 7.38 15.24 24.35
CA LEU A 401 7.82 13.88 24.03
C LEU A 401 9.25 13.68 24.53
N VAL A 402 9.48 12.58 25.24
CA VAL A 402 10.78 12.23 25.83
C VAL A 402 11.26 10.93 25.20
N GLU A 403 12.45 10.98 24.60
CA GLU A 403 13.09 9.87 23.90
C GLU A 403 14.47 9.60 24.51
N GLU A 404 14.71 8.33 24.81
CA GLU A 404 15.94 7.87 25.44
C GLU A 404 17.15 8.02 24.52
N SER A 405 17.00 7.70 23.23
CA SER A 405 18.06 7.81 22.23
C SER A 405 18.20 9.22 21.65
N ASP A 406 19.19 9.40 20.76
CA ASP A 406 19.47 10.65 20.05
C ASP A 406 18.55 10.89 18.85
N LYS A 407 17.69 9.92 18.49
CA LYS A 407 16.82 9.97 17.32
C LYS A 407 15.42 9.43 17.62
N LEU A 408 14.40 10.03 16.99
CA LEU A 408 13.06 9.48 17.00
C LEU A 408 12.98 8.21 16.13
N GLY A 409 11.86 7.50 16.18
CA GLY A 409 11.51 6.39 15.30
C GLY A 409 11.40 5.04 16.01
N GLY A 410 12.08 4.84 17.14
CA GLY A 410 12.11 3.54 17.82
C GLY A 410 12.47 2.41 16.85
N GLN A 411 11.73 1.29 16.92
CA GLN A 411 11.96 0.15 16.03
C GLN A 411 11.68 0.44 14.53
N PHE A 412 10.95 1.51 14.20
CA PHE A 412 10.72 1.87 12.80
C PHE A 412 12.03 2.29 12.09
N ASN A 413 13.07 2.68 12.84
CA ASN A 413 14.40 2.95 12.26
C ASN A 413 15.03 1.72 11.58
N TYR A 414 14.65 0.50 11.95
CA TYR A 414 15.21 -0.72 11.33
C TYR A 414 14.56 -1.05 9.97
N ALA A 415 13.33 -0.59 9.74
CA ALA A 415 12.52 -1.07 8.61
C ALA A 415 13.11 -0.76 7.23
N HIS A 416 13.85 0.34 7.10
CA HIS A 416 14.45 0.75 5.83
C HIS A 416 15.85 0.15 5.61
N LEU A 417 16.39 -0.58 6.59
CA LEU A 417 17.70 -1.24 6.51
C LEU A 417 17.60 -2.63 5.88
N THR A 418 16.38 -3.14 5.74
CA THR A 418 16.08 -4.41 5.07
C THR A 418 16.16 -4.23 3.55
N PRO A 419 16.80 -5.16 2.81
CA PRO A 419 16.87 -5.10 1.35
C PRO A 419 15.51 -4.91 0.65
N GLY A 420 15.46 -3.94 -0.25
CA GLY A 420 14.24 -3.58 -0.98
C GLY A 420 13.20 -2.80 -0.16
N LYS A 421 13.54 -2.34 1.04
CA LYS A 421 12.65 -1.52 1.89
C LYS A 421 13.14 -0.07 2.10
N ASP A 422 14.12 0.40 1.34
CA ASP A 422 14.71 1.75 1.49
C ASP A 422 13.65 2.87 1.58
N ARG A 423 12.56 2.72 0.82
CA ARG A 423 11.45 3.69 0.79
C ARG A 423 10.68 3.80 2.11
N MET A 424 10.87 2.89 3.07
CA MET A 424 10.32 3.00 4.42
C MET A 424 10.93 4.15 5.23
N ALA A 425 12.08 4.70 4.80
CA ALA A 425 12.61 5.95 5.35
C ALA A 425 11.66 7.13 5.10
N LEU A 426 11.01 7.20 3.93
CA LEU A 426 10.10 8.30 3.57
C LEU A 426 8.96 8.53 4.59
N PRO A 427 8.12 7.52 4.93
CA PRO A 427 7.07 7.69 5.93
C PRO A 427 7.61 7.98 7.32
N LEU A 428 8.74 7.38 7.70
CA LEU A 428 9.38 7.61 8.99
C LEU A 428 9.87 9.06 9.12
N ASP A 429 10.65 9.53 8.16
CA ASP A 429 11.20 10.89 8.16
C ASP A 429 10.09 11.95 8.14
N SER A 430 9.01 11.68 7.39
CA SER A 430 7.86 12.58 7.36
C SER A 430 7.19 12.69 8.74
N LEU A 431 7.07 11.56 9.46
CA LEU A 431 6.50 11.52 10.81
C LEU A 431 7.43 12.21 11.83
N LYS A 432 8.74 11.94 11.76
CA LYS A 432 9.76 12.61 12.59
C LYS A 432 9.69 14.12 12.42
N TYR A 433 9.70 14.59 11.17
CA TYR A 433 9.62 16.00 10.84
C TYR A 433 8.32 16.62 11.41
N ALA A 434 7.17 15.96 11.24
CA ALA A 434 5.90 16.44 11.75
C ALA A 434 5.94 16.65 13.28
N VAL A 435 6.53 15.70 14.02
CA VAL A 435 6.70 15.78 15.48
C VAL A 435 7.65 16.91 15.84
N GLU A 436 8.84 16.96 15.25
CA GLU A 436 9.86 17.96 15.58
C GLU A 436 9.42 19.40 15.29
N LYS A 437 8.46 19.61 14.38
CA LYS A 437 7.87 20.93 14.12
C LYS A 437 6.72 21.31 15.04
N LYS A 438 6.04 20.35 15.67
CA LYS A 438 4.78 20.60 16.41
C LYS A 438 4.84 20.24 17.89
N VAL A 439 5.82 19.47 18.32
CA VAL A 439 5.91 18.89 19.66
C VAL A 439 7.26 19.28 20.26
N LYS A 440 7.28 19.59 21.56
CA LYS A 440 8.55 19.74 22.30
C LYS A 440 9.17 18.35 22.49
N VAL A 441 10.38 18.15 21.98
CA VAL A 441 11.08 16.86 22.03
C VAL A 441 12.33 16.95 22.89
N LEU A 442 12.47 16.05 23.86
CA LEU A 442 13.67 15.85 24.67
C LEU A 442 14.32 14.52 24.28
N LYS A 443 15.37 14.57 23.46
CA LYS A 443 16.19 13.40 23.08
C LYS A 443 17.33 13.19 24.09
N ASN A 444 17.98 12.03 24.06
CA ASN A 444 19.04 11.67 25.00
C ASN A 444 18.60 11.75 26.47
N LYS A 445 17.30 11.53 26.72
CA LYS A 445 16.72 11.64 28.06
C LYS A 445 15.84 10.43 28.30
N ARG A 446 16.31 9.52 29.15
CA ARG A 446 15.43 8.48 29.70
C ARG A 446 14.45 9.13 30.69
N ALA A 447 13.16 8.91 30.49
CA ALA A 447 12.15 9.26 31.49
C ALA A 447 12.18 8.22 32.61
N ASP A 448 12.39 8.67 33.84
CA ASP A 448 12.29 7.89 35.06
C ASP A 448 11.26 8.55 36.01
N ILE A 449 10.96 7.89 37.12
CA ILE A 449 9.96 8.39 38.07
C ILE A 449 10.36 9.74 38.69
N SER A 450 11.66 9.97 38.88
CA SER A 450 12.20 11.23 39.41
C SER A 450 11.91 12.40 38.47
N PHE A 451 12.16 12.22 37.18
CA PHE A 451 11.84 13.19 36.14
C PHE A 451 10.34 13.48 36.07
N ILE A 452 9.49 12.46 36.14
CA ILE A 452 8.02 12.65 36.12
C ILE A 452 7.56 13.48 37.35
N LYS A 453 8.10 13.20 38.54
CA LYS A 453 7.82 13.97 39.76
C LYS A 453 8.29 15.42 39.69
N GLU A 454 9.41 15.67 39.00
CA GLU A 454 9.93 17.03 38.78
C GLU A 454 9.00 17.84 37.86
N VAL A 455 8.58 17.25 36.74
CA VAL A 455 7.72 17.92 35.75
C VAL A 455 6.29 18.11 36.24
N LYS A 456 5.79 17.20 37.08
CA LYS A 456 4.40 17.17 37.59
C LYS A 456 3.36 17.28 36.45
N PRO A 457 3.35 16.33 35.49
CA PRO A 457 2.38 16.37 34.39
C PRO A 457 0.97 16.04 34.89
N ASP A 458 -0.03 16.48 34.13
CA ASP A 458 -1.44 16.13 34.40
C ASP A 458 -1.78 14.73 33.86
N PHE A 459 -1.02 14.24 32.88
CA PHE A 459 -1.16 12.90 32.32
C PHE A 459 0.15 12.39 31.71
N VAL A 460 0.37 11.07 31.73
CA VAL A 460 1.52 10.42 31.09
C VAL A 460 1.06 9.39 30.04
N ILE A 461 1.67 9.40 28.87
CA ILE A 461 1.51 8.34 27.86
C ILE A 461 2.78 7.49 27.82
N LEU A 462 2.66 6.21 28.15
CA LEU A 462 3.73 5.23 28.06
C LEU A 462 3.70 4.56 26.67
N ALA A 463 4.66 4.93 25.82
CA ALA A 463 4.86 4.40 24.47
C ALA A 463 6.26 3.79 24.30
N THR A 464 6.74 3.10 25.34
CA THR A 464 8.11 2.60 25.51
C THR A 464 8.46 1.38 24.65
N GLY A 465 7.53 0.93 23.80
CA GLY A 465 7.72 -0.13 22.82
C GLY A 465 7.90 -1.52 23.43
N ALA A 466 8.68 -2.34 22.73
CA ALA A 466 9.00 -3.72 23.09
C ALA A 466 10.50 -3.98 22.95
N GLU A 467 10.97 -5.06 23.57
CA GLU A 467 12.35 -5.53 23.53
C GLU A 467 12.46 -6.97 23.04
N SER A 468 13.61 -7.36 22.49
CA SER A 468 13.83 -8.72 21.96
C SER A 468 13.82 -9.76 23.06
N ILE A 469 13.15 -10.89 22.81
CA ILE A 469 13.20 -12.05 23.70
C ILE A 469 14.57 -12.73 23.54
N ILE A 470 15.28 -12.90 24.65
CA ILE A 470 16.51 -13.71 24.71
C ILE A 470 16.14 -15.10 25.23
N PRO A 471 16.21 -16.16 24.41
CA PRO A 471 15.80 -17.49 24.82
C PRO A 471 16.78 -18.09 25.82
N LYS A 472 16.27 -18.89 26.76
CA LYS A 472 17.10 -19.65 27.70
C LYS A 472 17.56 -20.94 27.02
N ILE A 473 18.70 -20.85 26.32
CA ILE A 473 19.35 -21.98 25.67
C ILE A 473 20.68 -22.22 26.37
N ASP A 474 20.93 -23.48 26.75
CA ASP A 474 22.19 -23.87 27.40
C ASP A 474 23.37 -23.51 26.50
N GLY A 475 24.39 -22.85 27.07
CA GLY A 475 25.58 -22.40 26.32
C GLY A 475 25.41 -21.16 25.43
N LEU A 476 24.23 -20.52 25.36
CA LEU A 476 24.08 -19.31 24.53
C LEU A 476 25.03 -18.18 24.94
N ASN A 477 25.31 -18.05 26.24
CA ASN A 477 26.24 -17.03 26.76
C ASN A 477 27.72 -17.34 26.46
N SER A 478 28.05 -18.56 26.00
CA SER A 478 29.41 -18.91 25.58
C SER A 478 29.70 -18.64 24.10
N VAL A 479 28.70 -18.18 23.34
CA VAL A 479 28.86 -17.82 21.92
C VAL A 479 28.62 -16.33 21.69
N LYS A 480 29.11 -15.81 20.56
CA LYS A 480 28.83 -14.43 20.14
C LYS A 480 27.42 -14.38 19.57
N TRP A 481 26.58 -13.52 20.13
CA TRP A 481 25.25 -13.29 19.60
C TRP A 481 24.88 -11.81 19.54
N ILE A 482 23.97 -11.50 18.63
CA ILE A 482 23.29 -10.20 18.50
C ILE A 482 21.79 -10.44 18.26
N THR A 483 20.97 -9.42 18.47
CA THR A 483 19.55 -9.48 18.10
C THR A 483 19.34 -9.26 16.60
N GLY A 484 18.18 -9.66 16.08
CA GLY A 484 17.81 -9.43 14.68
C GLY A 484 17.84 -7.95 14.26
N ASN A 485 17.42 -7.03 15.14
CA ASN A 485 17.46 -5.60 14.88
C ASN A 485 18.91 -5.08 14.80
N GLU A 486 19.81 -5.55 15.67
CA GLU A 486 21.22 -5.21 15.59
C GLU A 486 21.88 -5.77 14.33
N ALA A 487 21.49 -6.96 13.88
CA ALA A 487 21.96 -7.53 12.62
C ALA A 487 21.59 -6.63 11.42
N LEU A 488 20.42 -5.99 11.47
CA LEU A 488 19.99 -5.01 10.45
C LEU A 488 20.79 -3.70 10.50
N GLU A 489 21.41 -3.32 11.62
CA GLU A 489 22.22 -2.10 11.71
C GLU A 489 23.70 -2.31 11.36
N ARG A 490 24.22 -3.53 11.56
CA ARG A 490 25.65 -3.82 11.40
C ARG A 490 26.00 -4.20 9.97
N ASP A 491 27.24 -3.91 9.59
CA ASP A 491 27.86 -4.41 8.36
C ASP A 491 28.73 -5.61 8.71
N ILE A 492 28.25 -6.80 8.38
CA ILE A 492 28.89 -8.08 8.70
C ILE A 492 29.11 -8.80 7.37
N SER A 493 30.32 -9.27 7.11
CA SER A 493 30.64 -9.93 5.83
C SER A 493 31.61 -11.09 6.03
N GLY A 494 31.52 -12.10 5.15
CA GLY A 494 32.44 -13.25 5.14
C GLY A 494 32.37 -14.12 6.39
N LYS A 495 31.18 -14.20 7.02
CA LYS A 495 30.91 -15.01 8.22
C LYS A 495 29.93 -16.14 7.92
N ARG A 496 30.01 -17.21 8.71
CA ARG A 496 28.95 -18.23 8.81
C ARG A 496 28.06 -17.88 10.00
N ILE A 497 26.79 -17.62 9.74
CA ILE A 497 25.85 -17.03 10.70
C ILE A 497 24.65 -17.96 10.92
N LEU A 498 24.32 -18.21 12.19
CA LEU A 498 23.09 -18.88 12.57
C LEU A 498 22.03 -17.85 12.94
N VAL A 499 20.85 -17.91 12.32
CA VAL A 499 19.68 -17.12 12.70
C VAL A 499 18.69 -18.02 13.43
N ILE A 500 18.39 -17.71 14.69
CA ILE A 500 17.38 -18.41 15.49
C ILE A 500 16.07 -17.61 15.45
N GLY A 501 15.05 -18.21 14.84
CA GLY A 501 13.77 -17.57 14.54
C GLY A 501 13.75 -17.09 13.09
N GLY A 502 12.96 -17.76 12.26
CA GLY A 502 12.67 -17.43 10.86
C GLY A 502 11.36 -16.66 10.69
N GLY A 503 10.92 -15.89 11.69
CA GLY A 503 9.82 -14.92 11.53
C GLY A 503 10.22 -13.70 10.68
N LEU A 504 9.38 -12.66 10.68
CA LEU A 504 9.60 -11.43 9.90
C LEU A 504 11.00 -10.83 10.10
N ILE A 505 11.38 -10.52 11.34
CA ILE A 505 12.69 -9.89 11.64
C ILE A 505 13.85 -10.84 11.28
N GLY A 506 13.71 -12.13 11.58
CA GLY A 506 14.76 -13.12 11.33
C GLY A 506 15.07 -13.30 9.85
N MET A 507 14.03 -13.39 9.01
CA MET A 507 14.21 -13.50 7.56
C MET A 507 14.74 -12.20 6.94
N GLU A 508 14.36 -11.03 7.47
CA GLU A 508 14.91 -9.75 7.02
C GLU A 508 16.39 -9.59 7.38
N ALA A 509 16.79 -10.00 8.59
CA ALA A 509 18.19 -10.05 8.98
C ALA A 509 18.97 -11.05 8.13
N ALA A 510 18.42 -12.26 7.91
CA ALA A 510 19.03 -13.28 7.05
C ALA A 510 19.25 -12.75 5.63
N GLU A 511 18.25 -12.08 5.05
CA GLU A 511 18.35 -11.48 3.72
C GLU A 511 19.48 -10.44 3.64
N LYS A 512 19.52 -9.49 4.59
CA LYS A 512 20.59 -8.47 4.63
C LYS A 512 21.97 -9.13 4.70
N LEU A 513 22.14 -10.12 5.59
CA LEU A 513 23.41 -10.80 5.78
C LEU A 513 23.84 -11.60 4.55
N LEU A 514 22.90 -12.22 3.81
CA LEU A 514 23.19 -12.90 2.55
C LEU A 514 23.58 -11.93 1.42
N GLU A 515 23.05 -10.71 1.42
CA GLU A 515 23.50 -9.66 0.48
C GLU A 515 24.93 -9.19 0.78
N GLN A 516 25.34 -9.22 2.05
CA GLN A 516 26.70 -8.88 2.50
C GLN A 516 27.73 -10.03 2.33
N GLY A 517 27.36 -11.11 1.64
CA GLY A 517 28.28 -12.21 1.31
C GLY A 517 28.56 -13.17 2.47
N ASN A 518 27.65 -13.30 3.42
CA ASN A 518 27.72 -14.31 4.48
C ASN A 518 27.05 -15.62 4.06
N GLN A 519 27.38 -16.71 4.75
CA GLN A 519 26.61 -17.95 4.75
C GLN A 519 25.62 -17.92 5.90
N VAL A 520 24.34 -18.20 5.64
CA VAL A 520 23.30 -18.06 6.67
C VAL A 520 22.49 -19.33 6.77
N ASP A 521 22.41 -19.86 7.99
CA ASP A 521 21.49 -20.95 8.32
C ASP A 521 20.39 -20.40 9.23
N VAL A 522 19.13 -20.71 8.94
CA VAL A 522 17.95 -20.27 9.71
C VAL A 522 17.34 -21.48 10.41
N VAL A 523 17.18 -21.39 11.73
CA VAL A 523 16.44 -22.38 12.52
C VAL A 523 15.12 -21.77 12.99
N GLU A 524 14.01 -22.39 12.59
CA GLU A 524 12.65 -21.96 12.92
C GLU A 524 11.89 -23.08 13.63
N LEU A 525 11.29 -22.72 14.76
CA LEU A 525 10.54 -23.63 15.61
C LEU A 525 9.25 -24.10 14.92
N LYS A 526 8.59 -23.20 14.17
CA LYS A 526 7.37 -23.46 13.42
C LYS A 526 7.65 -24.22 12.11
N ASP A 527 6.58 -24.66 11.47
CA ASP A 527 6.61 -25.38 10.19
C ASP A 527 6.86 -24.49 8.97
N LYS A 528 6.94 -23.17 9.15
CA LYS A 528 7.17 -22.19 8.08
C LYS A 528 7.95 -20.99 8.60
N VAL A 529 8.65 -20.33 7.67
CA VAL A 529 9.34 -19.06 7.88
C VAL A 529 8.56 -17.89 7.27
N ALA A 530 9.05 -16.66 7.48
CA ALA A 530 8.48 -15.40 7.00
C ALA A 530 7.02 -15.16 7.45
N ASP A 531 6.60 -15.81 8.54
CA ASP A 531 5.25 -15.68 9.08
C ASP A 531 4.93 -14.22 9.43
N GLY A 532 3.79 -13.73 8.94
CA GLY A 532 3.35 -12.34 9.11
C GLY A 532 3.95 -11.31 8.13
N MET A 533 4.83 -11.73 7.21
CA MET A 533 5.32 -10.85 6.14
C MET A 533 4.22 -10.56 5.11
N GLU A 534 4.19 -9.34 4.56
CA GLU A 534 3.25 -9.01 3.49
C GLU A 534 3.56 -9.88 2.25
N PRO A 535 2.56 -10.54 1.62
CA PRO A 535 2.82 -11.60 0.64
C PRO A 535 3.64 -11.19 -0.60
N ILE A 536 3.53 -9.93 -1.06
CA ILE A 536 4.35 -9.45 -2.18
C ILE A 536 5.78 -9.19 -1.73
N THR A 537 5.95 -8.64 -0.53
CA THR A 537 7.27 -8.49 0.12
C THR A 537 7.96 -9.85 0.23
N GLU A 538 7.25 -10.86 0.76
CA GLU A 538 7.76 -12.22 0.92
C GLU A 538 8.18 -12.82 -0.43
N LYS A 539 7.32 -12.73 -1.45
CA LYS A 539 7.64 -13.24 -2.79
C LYS A 539 8.88 -12.58 -3.39
N LEU A 540 9.07 -11.28 -3.17
CA LEU A 540 10.22 -10.54 -3.69
C LEU A 540 11.50 -10.84 -2.89
N MET A 541 11.39 -11.05 -1.58
CA MET A 541 12.49 -11.56 -0.76
C MET A 541 12.96 -12.91 -1.29
N TRP A 542 12.05 -13.88 -1.46
CA TRP A 542 12.42 -15.18 -2.03
C TRP A 542 13.08 -15.09 -3.39
N LYS A 543 12.61 -14.17 -4.25
CA LYS A 543 13.24 -13.92 -5.55
C LYS A 543 14.68 -13.43 -5.42
N ARG A 544 14.99 -12.56 -4.45
CA ARG A 544 16.36 -12.09 -4.20
C ARG A 544 17.25 -13.15 -3.56
N LEU A 545 16.66 -14.05 -2.77
CA LEU A 545 17.36 -15.18 -2.17
C LEU A 545 17.61 -16.35 -3.14
N GLN A 546 17.05 -16.33 -4.35
CA GLN A 546 17.31 -17.36 -5.36
C GLN A 546 18.81 -17.42 -5.69
N GLY A 547 19.40 -18.62 -5.57
CA GLY A 547 20.83 -18.84 -5.81
C GLY A 547 21.77 -18.41 -4.68
N LYS A 548 21.24 -17.98 -3.52
CA LYS A 548 22.03 -17.70 -2.31
C LYS A 548 22.21 -18.96 -1.46
N GLU A 549 23.33 -19.05 -0.75
CA GLU A 549 23.63 -20.14 0.20
C GLU A 549 22.86 -19.92 1.51
N ILE A 550 21.60 -20.38 1.56
CA ILE A 550 20.77 -20.35 2.76
C ILE A 550 20.23 -21.76 3.07
N SER A 551 20.47 -22.25 4.29
CA SER A 551 19.79 -23.45 4.80
C SER A 551 18.66 -23.04 5.74
N ILE A 552 17.51 -23.69 5.65
CA ILE A 552 16.36 -23.40 6.52
C ILE A 552 15.88 -24.70 7.17
N TYR A 553 15.93 -24.72 8.50
CA TYR A 553 15.49 -25.82 9.34
C TYR A 553 14.19 -25.42 10.05
N THR A 554 13.04 -25.82 9.48
CA THR A 554 11.71 -25.65 10.11
C THR A 554 11.41 -26.79 11.07
N ASN A 555 10.40 -26.65 11.92
CA ASN A 555 10.05 -27.61 12.97
C ASN A 555 11.29 -27.99 13.82
N THR A 556 12.23 -27.06 14.01
CA THR A 556 13.53 -27.36 14.57
C THR A 556 13.80 -26.46 15.77
N ALA A 557 14.19 -27.05 16.90
CA ALA A 557 14.56 -26.32 18.11
C ALA A 557 16.08 -26.32 18.30
N VAL A 558 16.66 -25.17 18.63
CA VAL A 558 18.03 -25.10 19.15
C VAL A 558 18.01 -25.55 20.61
N ARG A 559 18.77 -26.61 20.93
CA ARG A 559 18.78 -27.21 22.27
C ARG A 559 19.95 -26.72 23.13
N ALA A 560 21.14 -26.66 22.55
CA ALA A 560 22.34 -26.25 23.27
C ALA A 560 23.41 -25.71 22.31
N PHE A 561 24.26 -24.85 22.86
CA PHE A 561 25.52 -24.43 22.27
C PHE A 561 26.68 -25.01 23.08
N ASP A 562 27.74 -25.38 22.38
CA ASP A 562 29.05 -25.66 22.95
C ASP A 562 30.13 -24.87 22.17
N PRO A 563 31.41 -24.88 22.58
CA PRO A 563 32.46 -24.10 21.91
C PRO A 563 32.71 -24.46 20.43
N ASP A 564 32.26 -25.64 19.99
CA ASP A 564 32.57 -26.23 18.69
C ASP A 564 31.32 -26.40 17.79
N GLY A 565 30.12 -26.25 18.34
CA GLY A 565 28.89 -26.49 17.61
C GLY A 565 27.60 -26.00 18.25
N VAL A 566 26.50 -26.33 17.58
CA VAL A 566 25.14 -26.04 18.01
C VAL A 566 24.28 -27.27 17.75
N THR A 567 23.70 -27.79 18.82
CA THR A 567 22.79 -28.93 18.75
C THR A 567 21.39 -28.44 18.47
N VAL A 568 20.81 -28.93 17.38
CA VAL A 568 19.41 -28.73 17.01
C VAL A 568 18.64 -30.04 17.07
N GLU A 569 17.34 -29.96 17.29
CA GLU A 569 16.43 -31.10 17.35
C GLU A 569 15.26 -30.89 16.39
N ASP A 570 15.04 -31.83 15.48
CA ASP A 570 13.83 -31.88 14.68
C ASP A 570 12.67 -32.32 15.60
N LEU A 571 11.66 -31.47 15.73
CA LEU A 571 10.54 -31.65 16.64
C LEU A 571 9.54 -32.71 16.17
N LYS A 572 9.63 -33.16 14.92
CA LYS A 572 8.77 -34.23 14.38
C LYS A 572 9.39 -35.60 14.59
N SER A 573 10.69 -35.74 14.33
CA SER A 573 11.39 -37.03 14.48
C SER A 573 12.03 -37.22 15.86
N GLY A 574 12.30 -36.14 16.59
CA GLY A 574 13.14 -36.13 17.80
C GLY A 574 14.63 -36.31 17.51
N GLU A 575 15.03 -36.35 16.24
CA GLU A 575 16.43 -36.51 15.83
C GLU A 575 17.22 -35.26 16.21
N ARG A 576 18.40 -35.47 16.82
CA ARG A 576 19.34 -34.40 17.15
C ARG A 576 20.49 -34.39 16.17
N LYS A 577 20.87 -33.18 15.76
CA LYS A 577 21.98 -32.93 14.84
C LYS A 577 22.83 -31.79 15.36
N ASP A 578 24.14 -31.91 15.21
CA ASP A 578 25.06 -30.78 15.34
C ASP A 578 25.23 -30.09 13.98
N LEU A 579 25.00 -28.77 13.94
CA LEU A 579 25.21 -27.95 12.75
C LEU A 579 26.64 -27.38 12.66
N GLY A 580 27.49 -27.68 13.63
CA GLY A 580 28.86 -27.22 13.74
C GLY A 580 28.95 -25.74 14.12
N LYS A 581 30.18 -25.23 14.09
CA LYS A 581 30.49 -23.87 14.56
C LYS A 581 29.96 -22.77 13.65
N TYR A 582 29.47 -21.70 14.27
CA TYR A 582 29.11 -20.43 13.63
C TYR A 582 29.98 -19.30 14.18
N ASP A 583 30.30 -18.31 13.34
CA ASP A 583 31.04 -17.12 13.74
C ASP A 583 30.20 -16.16 14.58
N LEU A 584 28.88 -16.18 14.35
CA LEU A 584 27.90 -15.29 14.97
C LEU A 584 26.52 -15.97 15.00
N THR A 585 25.79 -15.73 16.08
CA THR A 585 24.38 -16.11 16.22
C THR A 585 23.50 -14.86 16.22
N VAL A 586 22.40 -14.87 15.48
CA VAL A 586 21.37 -13.82 15.46
C VAL A 586 20.12 -14.34 16.13
N ILE A 587 19.64 -13.63 17.15
CA ILE A 587 18.44 -13.98 17.92
C ILE A 587 17.25 -13.16 17.43
N ALA A 588 16.26 -13.84 16.86
CA ALA A 588 15.05 -13.25 16.29
C ALA A 588 13.78 -14.04 16.68
N VAL A 589 13.70 -14.51 17.93
CA VAL A 589 12.61 -15.37 18.45
C VAL A 589 11.38 -14.62 18.96
N GLY A 590 11.23 -13.34 18.61
CA GLY A 590 10.12 -12.49 19.01
C GLY A 590 10.51 -11.35 19.95
N THR A 591 9.51 -10.61 20.41
CA THR A 591 9.65 -9.46 21.31
C THR A 591 8.66 -9.55 22.46
N THR A 592 8.89 -8.79 23.54
CA THR A 592 7.98 -8.66 24.69
C THR A 592 7.72 -7.17 24.98
N PRO A 593 6.50 -6.78 25.41
CA PRO A 593 6.21 -5.41 25.81
C PRO A 593 7.17 -4.92 26.89
N ARG A 594 7.58 -3.65 26.79
CA ARG A 594 8.46 -2.98 27.75
C ARG A 594 7.73 -1.78 28.36
N CYS A 595 7.40 -1.84 29.64
CA CYS A 595 6.67 -0.76 30.34
C CYS A 595 7.13 -0.56 31.80
N PRO A 596 8.39 -0.12 32.02
CA PRO A 596 8.99 -0.10 33.37
C PRO A 596 8.32 0.87 34.34
N LEU A 597 7.73 1.97 33.85
CA LEU A 597 7.12 3.01 34.68
C LEU A 597 5.68 2.68 35.15
N ASN A 598 5.05 1.63 34.62
CA ASN A 598 3.63 1.34 34.86
C ASN A 598 3.28 1.25 36.35
N ASN A 599 4.03 0.42 37.09
CA ASN A 599 3.76 0.15 38.50
C ASN A 599 4.11 1.36 39.38
N GLU A 600 5.14 2.12 39.00
CA GLU A 600 5.57 3.31 39.74
C GLU A 600 4.55 4.45 39.61
N LEU A 601 4.00 4.68 38.40
CA LEU A 601 2.95 5.69 38.19
C LEU A 601 1.65 5.29 38.89
N GLN A 602 1.30 4.00 38.86
CA GLN A 602 0.15 3.49 39.58
C GLN A 602 0.28 3.68 41.10
N ALA A 603 1.45 3.38 41.68
CA ALA A 603 1.69 3.53 43.12
C ALA A 603 1.67 5.00 43.60
N LEU A 604 1.81 5.97 42.68
CA LEU A 604 1.81 7.40 42.98
C LEU A 604 0.51 8.11 42.55
N ASP A 605 -0.49 7.36 42.09
CA ASP A 605 -1.76 7.88 41.57
C ASP A 605 -1.59 8.96 40.48
N ILE A 606 -0.52 8.87 39.68
CA ILE A 606 -0.31 9.77 38.53
C ILE A 606 -1.11 9.22 37.34
N PRO A 607 -2.05 9.98 36.76
CA PRO A 607 -2.84 9.49 35.62
C PRO A 607 -1.99 9.13 34.40
N PHE A 608 -2.19 7.93 33.85
CA PHE A 608 -1.43 7.48 32.68
C PHE A 608 -2.21 6.53 31.77
N GLY A 609 -1.71 6.36 30.55
CA GLY A 609 -2.15 5.36 29.58
C GLY A 609 -0.98 4.69 28.88
N VAL A 610 -1.13 3.41 28.52
CA VAL A 610 -0.11 2.63 27.80
C VAL A 610 -0.56 2.38 26.36
N VAL A 611 0.32 2.62 25.39
CA VAL A 611 0.00 2.56 23.96
C VAL A 611 1.07 1.86 23.14
N GLY A 612 0.70 1.38 21.95
CA GLY A 612 1.60 0.66 21.06
C GLY A 612 2.12 -0.65 21.66
N ASP A 613 3.32 -1.06 21.24
CA ASP A 613 3.91 -2.34 21.64
C ASP A 613 4.21 -2.44 23.15
N ALA A 614 4.21 -1.32 23.88
CA ALA A 614 4.30 -1.33 25.35
C ALA A 614 3.04 -1.89 26.02
N ARG A 615 1.90 -1.86 25.33
CA ARG A 615 0.63 -2.45 25.78
C ARG A 615 0.38 -3.80 25.11
N GLU A 616 0.49 -3.85 23.79
CA GLU A 616 0.18 -5.03 23.00
C GLU A 616 1.04 -5.04 21.75
N LEU A 617 1.75 -6.14 21.51
CA LEU A 617 2.66 -6.29 20.37
C LEU A 617 1.90 -6.23 19.05
N ASN A 618 2.34 -5.35 18.16
CA ASN A 618 1.70 -5.11 16.89
C ASN A 618 2.73 -4.82 15.78
N GLN A 619 2.28 -4.82 14.53
CA GLN A 619 3.01 -4.11 13.46
C GLN A 619 2.80 -2.60 13.61
N ILE A 620 3.58 -1.80 12.87
CA ILE A 620 3.55 -0.32 12.92
C ILE A 620 2.11 0.23 12.86
N ILE A 621 1.25 -0.30 11.99
CA ILE A 621 -0.15 0.14 11.87
C ILE A 621 -0.94 -0.04 13.18
N GLY A 622 -0.76 -1.16 13.89
CA GLY A 622 -1.45 -1.41 15.16
C GLY A 622 -0.90 -0.49 16.27
N ALA A 623 0.41 -0.22 16.26
CA ALA A 623 1.01 0.73 17.19
C ALA A 623 0.48 2.16 16.98
N VAL A 624 0.35 2.61 15.72
CA VAL A 624 -0.21 3.92 15.37
C VAL A 624 -1.70 4.00 15.69
N ARG A 625 -2.49 2.96 15.36
CA ARG A 625 -3.93 2.93 15.62
C ARG A 625 -4.26 2.89 17.12
N SER A 626 -3.59 2.04 17.88
CA SER A 626 -3.81 1.95 19.33
C SER A 626 -3.49 3.27 20.03
N ALA A 627 -2.40 3.94 19.63
CA ALA A 627 -2.03 5.24 20.16
C ALA A 627 -3.06 6.33 19.84
N PHE A 628 -3.52 6.40 18.58
CA PHE A 628 -4.55 7.36 18.18
C PHE A 628 -5.85 7.15 18.97
N ASN A 629 -6.37 5.92 19.01
CA ASN A 629 -7.62 5.60 19.69
C ASN A 629 -7.55 5.90 21.20
N ALA A 630 -6.44 5.54 21.85
CA ALA A 630 -6.25 5.79 23.29
C ALA A 630 -6.18 7.28 23.62
N VAL A 631 -5.62 8.11 22.73
CA VAL A 631 -5.51 9.56 22.95
C VAL A 631 -6.84 10.28 22.72
N VAL A 632 -7.63 9.86 21.72
CA VAL A 632 -8.93 10.47 21.44
C VAL A 632 -9.91 10.24 22.60
N SER A 633 -9.77 9.14 23.35
CA SER A 633 -10.59 8.85 24.51
C SER A 633 -10.18 9.56 25.82
N ILE A 634 -9.05 10.29 25.85
CA ILE A 634 -8.56 11.07 27.00
C ILE A 634 -9.04 12.51 26.89
#